data_AF-A0A3D0HQN1-F1
#
_entry.id   AF-A0A3D0HQN1-F1
#
_cell.length_a   1.000
_cell.length_b   1.000
_cell.length_c   1.000
_cell.angle_alpha   90.00
_cell.angle_beta   90.00
_cell.angle_gamma   90.00
#
_symmetry.space_group_name_H-M   'P 1'
#
loop_
_entity.id
_entity.type
_entity.pdbx_description
1 polymer ?
#
loop_
_entity_poly.entity_id
_entity_poly.type
_entity_poly.pdbx_seq_one_letter_code
_entity_poly.pdbx_strand_id
1 'polypeptide(L)'
;MKKHRVRYGYAISVIVIVLMTIIFCVRSYHLGEYEGAFSQSEVTELNDVWTKTPDISEAEDNDSYLVYSYTTKNEEPRHQVLAIESYWSMMEVFVGENKVFEFKDDNRDRGIIVRWVELPDDISGKTIRIRTLNDEKALNLKLIGTCCLGQKDAILMRMFLKNIYAAVFAVITFIASVTLLFTTILFRKKIPDKLVSAFINLGLFILTAGVWIVVNSRLLQFFTGHAPVIALVYYLTLYLMPVFCLMFIKDMLSKHYPVLGYLAYGFEVLLVLSVVTYKIAGIPMYRLVYIEHVLLLVSMIYAIKYLIQELQLHQKALMRTLTKGIGLLFIFVFIAIVEFHIDHDSSYAVLFSLGMIVFIAVTWRVGIASLFHRFEMDYRVAEHKKTDEFDPLSGMENVEAFERFRNTDDASDELTYVRFVIENDMDYP
;
A
#
# COMPACT_ATOMS: atom_id res chain seq x y z
N MET A 1 32.06 -6.60 -14.64
CA MET A 1 31.62 -6.60 -13.22
C MET A 1 31.02 -5.25 -12.82
N LYS A 2 29.69 -5.08 -12.78
CA LYS A 2 28.99 -3.97 -12.07
C LYS A 2 27.45 -4.12 -12.06
N LYS A 3 26.91 -5.34 -11.99
CA LYS A 3 25.45 -5.60 -12.03
C LYS A 3 24.79 -5.83 -10.64
N HIS A 4 25.55 -5.74 -9.55
CA HIS A 4 25.12 -6.20 -8.22
C HIS A 4 24.77 -5.13 -7.19
N ARG A 5 25.05 -3.83 -7.41
CA ARG A 5 24.93 -2.83 -6.32
C ARG A 5 23.50 -2.38 -6.00
N VAL A 6 22.52 -2.53 -6.90
CA VAL A 6 21.13 -2.06 -6.65
C VAL A 6 20.23 -3.15 -6.04
N ARG A 7 20.66 -4.42 -6.02
CA ARG A 7 19.85 -5.54 -5.51
C ARG A 7 19.78 -5.63 -3.97
N TYR A 8 20.69 -4.99 -3.24
CA TYR A 8 20.82 -5.14 -1.78
C TYR A 8 20.12 -4.05 -0.96
N GLY A 9 19.64 -2.95 -1.56
CA GLY A 9 18.87 -1.92 -0.85
C GLY A 9 17.51 -2.44 -0.35
N TYR A 10 16.85 -3.28 -1.15
CA TYR A 10 15.51 -3.81 -0.88
C TYR A 10 15.44 -4.86 0.22
N ALA A 11 16.54 -5.58 0.48
CA ALA A 11 16.56 -6.62 1.49
C ALA A 11 16.33 -6.03 2.90
N ILE A 12 16.89 -4.86 3.18
CA ILE A 12 16.74 -4.18 4.46
C ILE A 12 15.28 -3.72 4.65
N SER A 13 14.65 -3.13 3.64
CA SER A 13 13.25 -2.69 3.70
C SER A 13 12.29 -3.87 3.90
N VAL A 14 12.53 -5.00 3.23
CA VAL A 14 11.73 -6.23 3.41
C VAL A 14 11.92 -6.82 4.81
N ILE A 15 13.16 -6.85 5.31
CA ILE A 15 13.47 -7.32 6.68
C ILE A 15 12.76 -6.44 7.72
N VAL A 16 12.76 -5.12 7.53
CA VAL A 16 12.08 -4.18 8.43
C VAL A 16 10.56 -4.40 8.42
N ILE A 17 9.94 -4.55 7.24
CA ILE A 17 8.50 -4.81 7.12
C ILE A 17 8.13 -6.12 7.84
N VAL A 18 8.89 -7.21 7.60
CA VAL A 18 8.63 -8.52 8.21
C VAL A 18 8.82 -8.49 9.73
N LEU A 19 9.90 -7.87 10.23
CA LEU A 19 10.13 -7.71 11.67
C LEU A 19 9.00 -6.92 12.33
N MET A 20 8.52 -5.85 11.69
CA MET A 20 7.43 -5.06 12.23
C MET A 20 6.09 -5.80 12.23
N THR A 21 5.79 -6.59 11.19
CA THR A 21 4.57 -7.43 11.18
C THR A 21 4.62 -8.50 12.28
N ILE A 22 5.79 -9.13 12.51
CA ILE A 22 5.95 -10.12 13.59
C ILE A 22 5.79 -9.48 14.96
N ILE A 23 6.45 -8.35 15.21
CA ILE A 23 6.31 -7.58 16.47
C ILE A 23 4.84 -7.20 16.71
N PHE A 24 4.13 -6.80 15.64
CA PHE A 24 2.72 -6.45 15.70
C PHE A 24 1.82 -7.65 16.04
N CYS A 25 2.01 -8.81 15.39
CA CYS A 25 1.25 -10.03 15.70
C CYS A 25 1.47 -10.50 17.15
N VAL A 26 2.71 -10.41 17.66
CA VAL A 26 3.03 -10.77 19.06
C VAL A 26 2.38 -9.80 20.04
N ARG A 27 2.44 -8.48 19.78
CA ARG A 27 1.78 -7.47 20.61
C ARG A 27 0.24 -7.60 20.58
N SER A 28 -0.33 -7.95 19.44
CA SER A 28 -1.78 -8.16 19.29
C SER A 28 -2.30 -9.32 20.15
N TYR A 29 -1.47 -10.34 20.42
CA TYR A 29 -1.81 -11.46 21.29
C TYR A 29 -1.81 -11.10 22.79
N HIS A 30 -1.21 -9.97 23.16
CA HIS A 30 -1.14 -9.48 24.54
C HIS A 30 -2.21 -8.41 24.86
N LEU A 31 -3.11 -8.11 23.91
CA LEU A 31 -4.26 -7.26 24.19
C LEU A 31 -5.29 -8.09 24.97
N GLY A 32 -5.53 -7.70 26.22
CA GLY A 32 -6.52 -8.33 27.09
C GLY A 32 -7.93 -8.29 26.49
N GLU A 33 -8.78 -9.22 26.93
CA GLU A 33 -10.17 -9.30 26.50
C GLU A 33 -10.91 -7.98 26.78
N TYR A 34 -11.56 -7.43 25.76
CA TYR A 34 -12.41 -6.26 25.90
C TYR A 34 -13.75 -6.69 26.51
N GLU A 35 -13.92 -6.46 27.81
CA GLU A 35 -15.18 -6.69 28.52
C GLU A 35 -16.09 -5.45 28.38
N GLY A 36 -17.00 -5.48 27.41
CA GLY A 36 -18.05 -4.46 27.28
C GLY A 36 -18.88 -4.63 26.01
N ALA A 37 -20.20 -4.57 26.12
CA ALA A 37 -21.08 -4.41 24.96
C ALA A 37 -20.97 -2.97 24.44
N PHE A 38 -20.91 -2.78 23.12
CA PHE A 38 -20.87 -1.43 22.52
C PHE A 38 -22.19 -0.69 22.76
N SER A 39 -22.13 0.46 23.43
CA SER A 39 -23.26 1.39 23.59
C SER A 39 -23.73 1.92 22.23
N GLN A 40 -25.05 2.02 22.08
CA GLN A 40 -25.72 2.68 20.95
C GLN A 40 -25.97 4.18 21.18
N SER A 41 -25.34 4.79 22.18
CA SER A 41 -25.52 6.21 22.48
C SER A 41 -25.13 7.11 21.30
N GLU A 42 -25.82 8.24 21.14
CA GLU A 42 -25.57 9.21 20.08
C GLU A 42 -24.18 9.86 20.24
N VAL A 43 -23.48 10.06 19.12
CA VAL A 43 -22.17 10.73 19.06
C VAL A 43 -22.35 12.08 18.37
N THR A 44 -21.98 13.16 19.04
CA THR A 44 -22.06 14.52 18.49
C THR A 44 -20.76 14.87 17.78
N GLU A 45 -20.83 15.19 16.48
CA GLU A 45 -19.69 15.75 15.74
C GLU A 45 -19.58 17.26 15.97
N LEU A 46 -18.38 17.72 16.31
CA LEU A 46 -18.13 19.12 16.64
C LEU A 46 -17.39 19.88 15.53
N ASN A 47 -17.08 19.24 14.40
CA ASN A 47 -16.17 19.76 13.36
C ASN A 47 -16.53 21.16 12.82
N ASP A 48 -17.83 21.44 12.69
CA ASP A 48 -18.33 22.71 12.13
C ASP A 48 -18.92 23.67 13.19
N VAL A 49 -18.87 23.30 14.47
CA VAL A 49 -19.59 24.00 15.55
C VAL A 49 -18.66 24.84 16.43
N TRP A 50 -17.35 24.76 16.19
CA TRP A 50 -16.37 25.50 16.99
C TRP A 50 -16.39 26.99 16.68
N THR A 51 -16.56 27.81 17.72
CA THR A 51 -16.28 29.25 17.61
C THR A 51 -14.79 29.47 17.80
N LYS A 52 -14.12 30.04 16.79
CA LYS A 52 -12.68 30.34 16.83
C LYS A 52 -12.46 31.78 17.28
N THR A 53 -11.70 31.95 18.36
CA THR A 53 -11.27 33.28 18.82
C THR A 53 -9.75 33.27 19.03
N PRO A 54 -9.03 34.32 18.59
CA PRO A 54 -7.66 34.53 19.04
C PRO A 54 -7.68 34.72 20.56
N ASP A 55 -6.75 34.07 21.26
CA ASP A 55 -6.59 34.28 22.68
C ASP A 55 -5.89 35.62 22.91
N ILE A 56 -6.66 36.64 23.30
CA ILE A 56 -6.13 37.96 23.68
C ILE A 56 -5.92 37.93 25.20
N SER A 57 -5.12 37.00 25.71
CA SER A 57 -4.66 37.05 27.09
C SER A 57 -3.43 37.96 27.17
N GLU A 58 -3.50 39.01 27.99
CA GLU A 58 -2.42 39.99 28.30
C GLU A 58 -1.21 39.34 28.99
N ALA A 59 -0.52 38.41 28.32
CA ALA A 59 0.73 37.83 28.81
C ALA A 59 1.82 38.02 27.76
N GLU A 60 2.98 38.49 28.22
CA GLU A 60 4.21 38.85 27.48
C GLU A 60 4.87 37.70 26.68
N ASP A 61 4.13 36.64 26.33
CA ASP A 61 4.68 35.51 25.60
C ASP A 61 4.33 35.63 24.11
N ASN A 62 5.35 35.57 23.28
CA ASN A 62 5.33 35.87 21.84
C ASN A 62 4.58 34.81 21.00
N ASP A 63 3.93 33.86 21.66
CA ASP A 63 3.18 32.75 21.06
C ASP A 63 1.69 33.07 21.06
N SER A 64 1.16 33.42 19.89
CA SER A 64 -0.30 33.60 19.74
C SER A 64 -1.01 32.26 19.96
N TYR A 65 -2.07 32.25 20.78
CA TYR A 65 -2.88 31.06 21.03
C TYR A 65 -4.24 31.16 20.31
N LEU A 66 -4.83 30.02 20.00
CA LEU A 66 -6.17 29.89 19.46
C LEU A 66 -7.05 29.15 20.44
N VAL A 67 -8.26 29.66 20.63
CA VAL A 67 -9.28 29.02 21.45
C VAL A 67 -10.45 28.60 20.58
N TYR A 68 -10.83 27.33 20.69
CA TYR A 68 -12.04 26.77 20.12
C TYR A 68 -13.03 26.53 21.26
N SER A 69 -14.24 27.10 21.15
CA SER A 69 -15.26 26.98 22.19
C SER A 69 -16.53 26.30 21.66
N TYR A 70 -17.09 25.41 22.48
CA TYR A 70 -18.36 24.72 22.26
C TYR A 70 -19.16 24.65 23.56
N THR A 71 -20.45 24.98 23.53
CA THR A 71 -21.35 24.86 24.68
C THR A 71 -22.20 23.61 24.54
N THR A 72 -22.14 22.74 25.54
CA THR A 72 -22.89 21.47 25.58
C THR A 72 -24.39 21.71 25.74
N LYS A 73 -25.19 20.68 25.47
CA LYS A 73 -26.63 20.73 25.71
C LYS A 73 -26.92 20.80 27.21
N ASN A 74 -28.15 21.23 27.56
CA ASN A 74 -28.60 21.30 28.96
C ASN A 74 -28.74 19.91 29.61
N GLU A 75 -28.79 18.85 28.81
CA GLU A 75 -28.80 17.45 29.25
C GLU A 75 -27.77 16.66 28.43
N GLU A 76 -26.67 16.29 29.07
CA GLU A 76 -25.65 15.41 28.50
C GLU A 76 -25.56 14.10 29.30
N PRO A 77 -25.39 12.94 28.64
CA PRO A 77 -25.04 11.67 29.29
C PRO A 77 -23.82 11.79 30.22
N ARG A 78 -23.74 10.92 31.24
CA ARG A 78 -22.54 10.77 32.08
C ARG A 78 -21.42 10.00 31.35
N HIS A 79 -20.19 10.13 31.85
CA HIS A 79 -18.98 9.47 31.34
C HIS A 79 -18.69 9.80 29.87
N GLN A 80 -18.84 11.06 29.48
CA GLN A 80 -18.50 11.49 28.13
C GLN A 80 -16.99 11.61 27.93
N VAL A 81 -16.58 11.33 26.70
CA VAL A 81 -15.22 11.50 26.24
C VAL A 81 -15.24 12.42 25.02
N LEU A 82 -14.30 13.34 25.00
CA LEU A 82 -14.01 14.16 23.84
C LEU A 82 -12.85 13.50 23.08
N ALA A 83 -13.15 12.94 21.91
CA ALA A 83 -12.16 12.37 21.00
C ALA A 83 -11.73 13.43 19.99
N ILE A 84 -10.45 13.81 20.00
CA ILE A 84 -9.90 14.86 19.14
C ILE A 84 -8.80 14.26 18.28
N GLU A 85 -9.01 14.25 16.97
CA GLU A 85 -7.98 13.96 15.98
C GLU A 85 -7.23 15.26 15.63
N SER A 86 -5.95 15.37 15.96
CA SER A 86 -5.16 16.58 15.64
C SER A 86 -3.68 16.31 15.42
N TYR A 87 -2.97 17.28 14.85
CA TYR A 87 -1.50 17.33 14.81
C TYR A 87 -0.92 18.40 15.74
N TRP A 88 -1.71 18.88 16.71
CA TRP A 88 -1.27 19.99 17.55
C TRP A 88 -0.10 19.57 18.44
N SER A 89 0.92 20.42 18.47
CA SER A 89 2.08 20.25 19.35
C SER A 89 1.78 20.67 20.78
N MET A 90 0.66 21.34 21.03
CA MET A 90 0.19 21.70 22.35
C MET A 90 -1.33 21.77 22.32
N MET A 91 -1.99 21.18 23.30
CA MET A 91 -3.44 21.21 23.43
C MET A 91 -3.81 21.19 24.90
N GLU A 92 -4.62 22.16 25.32
CA GLU A 92 -5.27 22.17 26.62
C GLU A 92 -6.78 22.11 26.42
N VAL A 93 -7.46 21.33 27.25
CA VAL A 93 -8.92 21.27 27.26
C VAL A 93 -9.43 21.72 28.62
N PHE A 94 -10.41 22.61 28.58
CA PHE A 94 -11.08 23.17 29.74
C PHE A 94 -12.58 22.88 29.67
N VAL A 95 -13.20 22.65 30.83
CA VAL A 95 -14.65 22.57 31.00
C VAL A 95 -15.05 23.65 31.99
N GLY A 96 -15.73 24.69 31.51
CA GLY A 96 -15.90 25.93 32.26
C GLY A 96 -14.54 26.59 32.53
N GLU A 97 -14.19 26.73 33.81
CA GLU A 97 -12.90 27.29 34.26
C GLU A 97 -11.85 26.22 34.54
N ASN A 98 -12.24 24.95 34.69
CA ASN A 98 -11.35 23.88 35.10
C ASN A 98 -10.59 23.30 33.91
N LYS A 99 -9.25 23.24 33.99
CA LYS A 99 -8.43 22.49 33.04
C LYS A 99 -8.59 20.99 33.31
N VAL A 100 -9.04 20.24 32.31
CA VAL A 100 -9.28 18.78 32.41
C VAL A 100 -8.23 17.97 31.67
N PHE A 101 -7.51 18.58 30.73
CA PHE A 101 -6.46 17.91 29.98
C PHE A 101 -5.40 18.89 29.53
N GLU A 102 -4.15 18.43 29.51
CA GLU A 102 -3.01 19.15 28.98
C GLU A 102 -2.11 18.19 28.24
N PHE A 103 -1.71 18.60 27.04
CA PHE A 103 -0.73 17.91 26.23
C PHE A 103 0.25 18.91 25.65
N LYS A 104 1.53 18.56 25.72
CA LYS A 104 2.61 19.25 25.02
C LYS A 104 3.51 18.20 24.38
N ASP A 105 3.73 18.36 23.08
CA ASP A 105 4.58 17.50 22.27
C ASP A 105 6.03 17.97 22.34
N ASP A 106 6.74 17.55 23.37
CA ASP A 106 8.15 17.89 23.55
C ASP A 106 9.05 17.22 22.48
N ASN A 107 8.61 16.10 21.91
CA ASN A 107 9.38 15.30 20.95
C ASN A 107 9.10 15.66 19.48
N ARG A 108 8.14 16.56 19.22
CA ARG A 108 7.67 16.94 17.87
C ARG A 108 7.17 15.73 17.07
N ASP A 109 6.58 14.74 17.73
CA ASP A 109 5.97 13.54 17.15
C ASP A 109 4.67 13.90 16.42
N ARG A 110 4.79 14.63 15.29
CA ARG A 110 3.64 15.11 14.52
C ARG A 110 3.15 14.08 13.51
N GLY A 111 2.53 13.02 14.02
CA GLY A 111 1.52 12.24 13.29
C GLY A 111 0.12 12.70 13.71
N ILE A 112 -0.92 12.30 12.97
CA ILE A 112 -2.29 12.47 13.47
C ILE A 112 -2.53 11.48 14.60
N ILE A 113 -2.91 12.00 15.76
CA ILE A 113 -3.21 11.21 16.96
C ILE A 113 -4.65 11.50 17.37
N VAL A 114 -5.41 10.44 17.61
CA VAL A 114 -6.72 10.54 18.25
C VAL A 114 -6.49 10.60 19.76
N ARG A 115 -6.73 11.76 20.36
CA ARG A 115 -6.65 11.96 21.82
C ARG A 115 -8.01 11.77 22.43
N TRP A 116 -8.06 10.99 23.49
CA TRP A 116 -9.27 10.72 24.26
C TRP A 116 -9.19 11.50 25.56
N VAL A 117 -10.07 12.49 25.71
CA VAL A 117 -10.13 13.35 26.91
C VAL A 117 -11.38 13.00 27.69
N GLU A 118 -11.20 12.33 28.83
CA GLU A 118 -12.29 12.04 29.75
C GLU A 118 -12.82 13.35 30.35
N LEU A 119 -14.13 13.56 30.25
CA LEU A 119 -14.77 14.77 30.75
C LEU A 119 -15.45 14.49 32.11
N PRO A 120 -15.55 15.51 32.98
CA PRO A 120 -16.35 15.42 34.20
C PRO A 120 -17.82 15.12 33.89
N ASP A 121 -18.53 14.46 34.82
CA ASP A 121 -19.96 14.13 34.65
C ASP A 121 -20.88 15.36 34.64
N ASP A 122 -20.41 16.51 35.13
CA ASP A 122 -21.18 17.73 35.29
C ASP A 122 -20.99 18.72 34.13
N ILE A 123 -20.91 18.20 32.89
CA ILE A 123 -20.67 19.00 31.68
C ILE A 123 -21.91 19.69 31.11
N SER A 124 -23.12 19.31 31.52
CA SER A 124 -24.37 19.85 30.98
C SER A 124 -24.45 21.38 31.09
N GLY A 125 -24.67 22.06 29.97
CA GLY A 125 -24.74 23.52 29.87
C GLY A 125 -23.40 24.25 30.06
N LYS A 126 -22.28 23.55 30.24
CA LYS A 126 -20.94 24.14 30.35
C LYS A 126 -20.28 24.32 28.99
N THR A 127 -19.36 25.28 28.92
CA THR A 127 -18.54 25.50 27.73
C THR A 127 -17.25 24.69 27.80
N ILE A 128 -17.03 23.84 26.80
CA ILE A 128 -15.77 23.16 26.52
C ILE A 128 -14.90 24.11 25.71
N ARG A 129 -13.68 24.39 26.18
CA ARG A 129 -12.69 25.21 25.48
C ARG A 129 -11.44 24.40 25.19
N ILE A 130 -10.98 24.45 23.95
CA ILE A 130 -9.72 23.86 23.53
C ILE A 130 -8.75 24.99 23.19
N ARG A 131 -7.62 25.06 23.89
CA ARG A 131 -6.55 26.01 23.64
C ARG A 131 -5.37 25.31 22.95
N THR A 132 -4.85 25.91 21.88
CA THR A 132 -3.69 25.41 21.14
C THR A 132 -2.82 26.58 20.68
N LEU A 133 -1.55 26.32 20.39
CA LEU A 133 -0.67 27.28 19.73
C LEU A 133 -1.20 27.63 18.32
N ASN A 134 -1.12 28.91 17.95
CA ASN A 134 -1.42 29.40 16.62
C ASN A 134 -0.27 29.07 15.66
N ASP A 135 -0.18 27.82 15.25
CA ASP A 135 0.67 27.44 14.12
C ASP A 135 -0.09 27.82 12.84
N GLU A 136 0.21 28.96 12.22
CA GLU A 136 -0.42 29.46 10.98
C GLU A 136 -0.46 28.39 9.85
N LYS A 137 0.43 27.39 9.90
CA LYS A 137 0.44 26.26 8.96
C LYS A 137 -0.45 25.10 9.39
N ALA A 138 -0.69 24.89 10.69
CA ALA A 138 -1.80 24.06 11.17
C ALA A 138 -3.16 24.67 10.77
N LEU A 139 -3.24 26.01 10.71
CA LEU A 139 -4.44 26.77 10.37
C LEU A 139 -5.01 26.48 8.97
N ASN A 140 -4.15 26.18 7.99
CA ASN A 140 -4.56 25.98 6.58
C ASN A 140 -5.09 24.57 6.29
N LEU A 141 -4.88 23.59 7.18
CA LEU A 141 -5.25 22.19 6.94
C LEU A 141 -6.57 21.78 7.63
N LYS A 142 -7.41 22.72 8.11
CA LYS A 142 -8.68 22.38 8.81
C LYS A 142 -8.43 21.36 9.95
N LEU A 143 -7.39 21.61 10.75
CA LEU A 143 -6.66 20.60 11.54
C LEU A 143 -7.30 20.06 12.82
N ILE A 144 -8.57 20.37 13.03
CA ILE A 144 -9.41 19.49 13.84
C ILE A 144 -9.85 18.44 12.84
N GLY A 145 -9.28 17.23 12.92
CA GLY A 145 -9.84 16.08 12.23
C GLY A 145 -11.24 15.79 12.79
N THR A 146 -11.66 14.53 12.82
CA THR A 146 -12.91 14.24 13.54
C THR A 146 -12.79 14.59 15.03
N CYS A 147 -13.59 15.57 15.49
CA CYS A 147 -13.80 15.87 16.89
C CYS A 147 -15.20 15.39 17.29
N CYS A 148 -15.25 14.45 18.22
CA CYS A 148 -16.48 13.77 18.61
C CYS A 148 -16.66 13.84 20.13
N LEU A 149 -17.90 14.11 20.54
CA LEU A 149 -18.33 14.06 21.92
C LEU A 149 -19.35 12.94 22.09
N GLY A 150 -19.16 12.09 23.09
CA GLY A 150 -20.06 10.96 23.37
C GLY A 150 -19.43 9.92 24.29
N GLN A 151 -20.13 8.81 24.51
CA GLN A 151 -19.57 7.70 25.27
C GLN A 151 -18.44 7.02 24.49
N LYS A 152 -17.41 6.55 25.21
CA LYS A 152 -16.17 6.01 24.63
C LYS A 152 -16.43 4.89 23.62
N ASP A 153 -17.26 3.94 23.98
CA ASP A 153 -17.63 2.77 23.19
C ASP A 153 -18.46 3.12 21.94
N ALA A 154 -19.37 4.09 22.05
CA ALA A 154 -20.11 4.60 20.89
C ALA A 154 -19.21 5.32 19.88
N ILE A 155 -18.26 6.14 20.36
CA ILE A 155 -17.25 6.77 19.48
C ILE A 155 -16.37 5.69 18.85
N LEU A 156 -15.90 4.70 19.61
CA LEU A 156 -15.09 3.59 19.07
C LEU A 156 -15.84 2.81 17.98
N MET A 157 -17.09 2.44 18.22
CA MET A 157 -17.93 1.75 17.24
C MET A 157 -18.11 2.58 15.98
N ARG A 158 -18.39 3.89 16.13
CA ARG A 158 -18.51 4.81 14.99
C ARG A 158 -17.22 4.88 14.17
N MET A 159 -16.06 5.05 14.82
CA MET A 159 -14.77 5.11 14.13
C MET A 159 -14.41 3.78 13.45
N PHE A 160 -14.76 2.65 14.07
CA PHE A 160 -14.59 1.32 13.50
C PHE A 160 -15.44 1.14 12.23
N LEU A 161 -16.73 1.46 12.29
CA LEU A 161 -17.64 1.35 11.15
C LEU A 161 -17.27 2.31 10.01
N LYS A 162 -16.86 3.55 10.32
CA LYS A 162 -16.35 4.51 9.31
C LYS A 162 -15.14 3.94 8.56
N ASN A 163 -14.30 3.16 9.24
CA ASN A 163 -13.03 2.65 8.71
C ASN A 163 -13.02 1.16 8.38
N ILE A 164 -14.18 0.47 8.40
CA ILE A 164 -14.25 -0.98 8.15
C ILE A 164 -13.70 -1.37 6.79
N TYR A 165 -13.80 -0.47 5.79
CA TYR A 165 -13.23 -0.66 4.47
C TYR A 165 -11.72 -0.93 4.53
N ALA A 166 -11.00 -0.30 5.47
CA ALA A 166 -9.56 -0.46 5.62
C ALA A 166 -9.19 -1.88 6.08
N ALA A 167 -10.00 -2.47 6.98
CA ALA A 167 -9.82 -3.85 7.41
C ALA A 167 -10.08 -4.84 6.27
N VAL A 168 -11.17 -4.64 5.51
CA VAL A 168 -11.48 -5.48 4.34
C VAL A 168 -10.38 -5.37 3.28
N PHE A 169 -9.93 -4.15 2.99
CA PHE A 169 -8.84 -3.89 2.05
C PHE A 169 -7.53 -4.53 2.49
N ALA A 170 -7.21 -4.49 3.78
CA ALA A 170 -6.03 -5.15 4.35
C ALA A 170 -6.05 -6.66 4.11
N VAL A 171 -7.20 -7.32 4.33
CA VAL A 171 -7.34 -8.77 4.10
C VAL A 171 -7.13 -9.09 2.62
N ILE A 172 -7.76 -8.34 1.71
CA ILE A 172 -7.63 -8.55 0.25
C ILE A 172 -6.17 -8.39 -0.19
N THR A 173 -5.54 -7.29 0.20
CA THR A 173 -4.15 -6.98 -0.17
C THR A 173 -3.16 -7.98 0.45
N PHE A 174 -3.38 -8.42 1.68
CA PHE A 174 -2.57 -9.44 2.34
C PHE A 174 -2.66 -10.78 1.59
N ILE A 175 -3.87 -11.28 1.32
CA ILE A 175 -4.07 -12.55 0.59
C ILE A 175 -3.47 -12.46 -0.80
N ALA A 176 -3.72 -11.37 -1.54
CA ALA A 176 -3.21 -11.18 -2.90
C ALA A 176 -1.67 -11.13 -2.92
N SER A 177 -1.06 -10.37 -2.00
CA SER A 177 0.39 -10.25 -1.91
C SER A 177 1.05 -11.57 -1.51
N VAL A 178 0.57 -12.22 -0.43
CA VAL A 178 1.13 -13.48 0.05
C VAL A 178 1.03 -14.56 -1.03
N THR A 179 -0.12 -14.68 -1.69
CA THR A 179 -0.30 -15.66 -2.77
C THR A 179 0.66 -15.38 -3.93
N LEU A 180 0.81 -14.12 -4.35
CA LEU A 180 1.72 -13.75 -5.44
C LEU A 180 3.19 -13.99 -5.06
N LEU A 181 3.62 -13.60 -3.86
CA LEU A 181 4.99 -13.80 -3.39
C LEU A 181 5.31 -15.28 -3.23
N PHE A 182 4.41 -16.04 -2.61
CA PHE A 182 4.56 -17.48 -2.40
C PHE A 182 4.67 -18.24 -3.73
N THR A 183 3.75 -17.98 -4.67
CA THR A 183 3.81 -18.59 -6.01
C THR A 183 5.08 -18.20 -6.77
N THR A 184 5.50 -16.94 -6.70
CA THR A 184 6.75 -16.48 -7.33
C THR A 184 7.98 -17.19 -6.77
N ILE A 185 8.03 -17.43 -5.46
CA ILE A 185 9.13 -18.16 -4.81
C ILE A 185 9.11 -19.64 -5.21
N LEU A 186 7.95 -20.31 -5.13
CA LEU A 186 7.82 -21.72 -5.49
C LEU A 186 8.20 -22.01 -6.94
N PHE A 187 7.77 -21.15 -7.86
CA PHE A 187 8.00 -21.33 -9.29
C PHE A 187 9.19 -20.53 -9.82
N ARG A 188 10.05 -19.98 -8.95
CA ARG A 188 11.19 -19.12 -9.34
C ARG A 188 12.06 -19.73 -10.43
N LYS A 189 12.33 -21.03 -10.38
CA LYS A 189 13.16 -21.73 -11.38
C LYS A 189 12.51 -21.83 -12.76
N LYS A 190 11.17 -21.76 -12.83
CA LYS A 190 10.38 -21.83 -14.07
C LYS A 190 10.05 -20.45 -14.64
N ILE A 191 10.32 -19.39 -13.89
CA ILE A 191 9.96 -18.01 -14.26
C ILE A 191 11.25 -17.27 -14.66
N PRO A 192 11.26 -16.50 -15.77
CA PRO A 192 12.41 -15.68 -16.12
C PRO A 192 12.78 -14.72 -14.99
N ASP A 193 14.06 -14.57 -14.68
CA ASP A 193 14.55 -13.72 -13.56
C ASP A 193 13.96 -12.31 -13.53
N LYS A 194 13.77 -11.70 -14.71
CA LYS A 194 13.17 -10.36 -14.84
C LYS A 194 11.72 -10.34 -14.37
N LEU A 195 10.96 -11.39 -14.68
CA LEU A 195 9.56 -11.54 -14.29
C LEU A 195 9.43 -11.91 -12.80
N VAL A 196 10.37 -12.69 -12.25
CA VAL A 196 10.48 -12.93 -10.80
C VAL A 196 10.64 -11.60 -10.05
N SER A 197 11.58 -10.75 -10.51
CA SER A 197 11.79 -9.42 -9.93
C SER A 197 10.53 -8.55 -10.00
N ALA A 198 9.86 -8.52 -11.16
CA ALA A 198 8.61 -7.80 -11.33
C ALA A 198 7.51 -8.29 -10.37
N PHE A 199 7.30 -9.60 -10.23
CA PHE A 199 6.26 -10.15 -9.36
C PHE A 199 6.55 -9.94 -7.87
N ILE A 200 7.83 -9.98 -7.46
CA ILE A 200 8.23 -9.59 -6.10
C ILE A 200 7.87 -8.13 -5.85
N ASN A 201 8.24 -7.23 -6.77
CA ASN A 201 7.91 -5.80 -6.65
C ASN A 201 6.40 -5.56 -6.64
N LEU A 202 5.62 -6.27 -7.46
CA LEU A 202 4.16 -6.20 -7.44
C LEU A 202 3.58 -6.66 -6.10
N GLY A 203 4.06 -7.79 -5.55
CA GLY A 203 3.61 -8.29 -4.26
C GLY A 203 3.93 -7.32 -3.12
N LEU A 204 5.14 -6.76 -3.11
CA LEU A 204 5.54 -5.76 -2.13
C LEU A 204 4.74 -4.45 -2.28
N PHE A 205 4.47 -4.01 -3.50
CA PHE A 205 3.60 -2.86 -3.77
C PHE A 205 2.20 -3.05 -3.16
N ILE A 206 1.55 -4.18 -3.47
CA ILE A 206 0.22 -4.52 -2.94
C ILE A 206 0.24 -4.59 -1.41
N LEU A 207 1.26 -5.21 -0.82
CA LEU A 207 1.40 -5.30 0.64
C LEU A 207 1.56 -3.92 1.27
N THR A 208 2.46 -3.09 0.75
CA THR A 208 2.68 -1.74 1.28
C THR A 208 1.45 -0.86 1.18
N ALA A 209 0.66 -0.98 0.09
CA ALA A 209 -0.60 -0.27 -0.04
C ALA A 209 -1.62 -0.71 1.04
N GLY A 210 -1.71 -2.01 1.33
CA GLY A 210 -2.54 -2.55 2.41
C GLY A 210 -2.14 -2.01 3.78
N VAL A 211 -0.85 -2.08 4.12
CA VAL A 211 -0.33 -1.57 5.40
C VAL A 211 -0.55 -0.06 5.51
N TRP A 212 -0.32 0.69 4.44
CA TRP A 212 -0.54 2.14 4.43
C TRP A 212 -2.00 2.50 4.73
N ILE A 213 -2.97 1.85 4.08
CA ILE A 213 -4.40 2.08 4.35
C ILE A 213 -4.79 1.75 5.80
N VAL A 214 -4.29 0.64 6.34
CA VAL A 214 -4.53 0.23 7.72
C VAL A 214 -4.03 1.29 8.71
N VAL A 215 -2.80 1.76 8.50
CA VAL A 215 -2.18 2.78 9.35
C VAL A 215 -2.88 4.13 9.19
N ASN A 216 -3.30 4.48 7.97
CA ASN A 216 -4.01 5.72 7.67
C ASN A 216 -5.40 5.77 8.32
N SER A 217 -6.08 4.62 8.43
CA SER A 217 -7.46 4.50 8.94
C SER A 217 -7.64 4.77 10.44
N ARG A 218 -6.56 5.07 11.17
CA ARG A 218 -6.53 5.23 12.65
C ARG A 218 -6.89 3.99 13.47
N LEU A 219 -7.39 2.92 12.85
CA LEU A 219 -7.77 1.67 13.54
C LEU A 219 -6.65 1.12 14.43
N LEU A 220 -5.39 1.20 13.98
CA LEU A 220 -4.23 0.72 14.75
C LEU A 220 -3.98 1.49 16.05
N GLN A 221 -4.44 2.73 16.16
CA GLN A 221 -4.26 3.53 17.38
C GLN A 221 -5.04 2.93 18.54
N PHE A 222 -6.19 2.29 18.28
CA PHE A 222 -7.00 1.64 19.30
C PHE A 222 -6.31 0.43 19.93
N PHE A 223 -5.53 -0.31 19.14
CA PHE A 223 -4.88 -1.54 19.59
C PHE A 223 -3.48 -1.31 20.14
N THR A 224 -2.75 -0.32 19.65
CA THR A 224 -1.31 -0.19 19.99
C THR A 224 -1.02 0.91 20.99
N GLY A 225 -1.84 1.97 21.06
CA GLY A 225 -1.54 3.17 21.86
C GLY A 225 -0.24 3.90 21.50
N HIS A 226 0.49 3.45 20.46
CA HIS A 226 1.83 3.93 20.11
C HIS A 226 1.81 4.75 18.82
N ALA A 227 1.23 5.95 18.92
CA ALA A 227 1.12 6.88 17.80
C ALA A 227 2.44 7.20 17.06
N PRO A 228 3.62 7.34 17.71
CA PRO A 228 4.86 7.61 16.99
C PRO A 228 5.29 6.46 16.06
N VAL A 229 5.07 5.21 16.49
CA VAL A 229 5.38 4.02 15.65
C VAL A 229 4.45 3.97 14.46
N ILE A 230 3.15 4.22 14.67
CA ILE A 230 2.14 4.30 13.60
C ILE A 230 2.52 5.38 12.58
N ALA A 231 2.93 6.56 13.03
CA ALA A 231 3.39 7.62 12.14
C ALA A 231 4.63 7.21 11.33
N LEU A 232 5.61 6.54 11.95
CA LEU A 232 6.78 6.05 11.23
C LEU A 232 6.40 5.03 10.14
N VAL A 233 5.52 4.07 10.46
CA VAL A 233 5.05 3.07 9.49
C VAL A 233 4.25 3.75 8.37
N TYR A 234 3.46 4.76 8.68
CA TYR A 234 2.74 5.56 7.69
C TYR A 234 3.70 6.14 6.65
N TYR A 235 4.74 6.86 7.09
CA TYR A 235 5.70 7.45 6.17
C TYR A 235 6.52 6.39 5.44
N LEU A 236 6.97 5.34 6.13
CA LEU A 236 7.70 4.24 5.52
C LEU A 236 6.93 3.63 4.34
N THR A 237 5.65 3.30 4.56
CA THR A 237 4.80 2.70 3.54
C THR A 237 4.41 3.67 2.44
N LEU A 238 4.15 4.94 2.77
CA LEU A 238 3.89 6.00 1.81
C LEU A 238 5.06 6.17 0.83
N TYR A 239 6.29 6.25 1.31
CA TYR A 239 7.46 6.44 0.45
C TYR A 239 7.90 5.16 -0.29
N LEU A 240 7.74 3.96 0.28
CA LEU A 240 8.15 2.71 -0.38
C LEU A 240 7.16 2.22 -1.43
N MET A 241 5.88 2.55 -1.30
CA MET A 241 4.85 2.08 -2.22
C MET A 241 5.12 2.51 -3.68
N PRO A 242 5.44 3.78 -4.00
CA PRO A 242 5.85 4.18 -5.35
C PRO A 242 7.11 3.48 -5.85
N VAL A 243 8.08 3.19 -4.97
CA VAL A 243 9.32 2.48 -5.31
C VAL A 243 9.00 1.11 -5.90
N PHE A 244 8.17 0.33 -5.20
CA PHE A 244 7.78 -1.00 -5.63
C PHE A 244 6.97 -0.96 -6.93
N CYS A 245 6.06 0.01 -7.08
CA CYS A 245 5.31 0.20 -8.32
C CYS A 245 6.22 0.52 -9.51
N LEU A 246 7.16 1.46 -9.36
CA LEU A 246 8.08 1.84 -10.43
C LEU A 246 9.03 0.71 -10.83
N MET A 247 9.52 -0.06 -9.86
CA MET A 247 10.37 -1.21 -10.12
C MET A 247 9.59 -2.35 -10.79
N PHE A 248 8.34 -2.59 -10.40
CA PHE A 248 7.44 -3.50 -11.11
C PHE A 248 7.27 -3.10 -12.58
N ILE A 249 6.94 -1.83 -12.84
CA ILE A 249 6.77 -1.32 -14.22
C ILE A 249 8.06 -1.48 -15.01
N LYS A 250 9.19 -1.05 -14.44
CA LYS A 250 10.51 -1.16 -15.07
C LYS A 250 10.89 -2.59 -15.45
N ASP A 251 10.56 -3.56 -14.61
CA ASP A 251 10.86 -4.97 -14.87
C ASP A 251 9.86 -5.61 -15.86
N MET A 252 8.65 -5.06 -15.99
CA MET A 252 7.67 -5.49 -17.00
C MET A 252 7.98 -5.00 -18.42
N LEU A 253 8.60 -3.82 -18.55
CA LEU A 253 8.96 -3.25 -19.85
C LEU A 253 10.09 -4.05 -20.50
N SER A 254 10.05 -4.28 -21.82
CA SER A 254 11.11 -5.04 -22.51
C SER A 254 12.41 -4.24 -22.59
N LYS A 255 12.29 -2.95 -22.91
CA LYS A 255 13.40 -1.98 -22.98
C LYS A 255 13.86 -1.56 -21.58
N HIS A 256 15.14 -1.21 -21.47
CA HIS A 256 15.71 -0.70 -20.24
C HIS A 256 15.45 0.81 -20.12
N TYR A 257 14.59 1.20 -19.18
CA TYR A 257 14.31 2.60 -18.86
C TYR A 257 14.90 2.95 -17.48
N PRO A 258 16.13 3.51 -17.42
CA PRO A 258 16.80 3.77 -16.14
C PRO A 258 16.10 4.85 -15.32
N VAL A 259 15.37 5.76 -15.97
CA VAL A 259 14.64 6.87 -15.33
C VAL A 259 13.67 6.38 -14.26
N LEU A 260 12.94 5.27 -14.49
CA LEU A 260 12.06 4.69 -13.47
C LEU A 260 12.83 4.25 -12.22
N GLY A 261 14.07 3.77 -12.39
CA GLY A 261 14.95 3.43 -11.27
C GLY A 261 15.49 4.66 -10.54
N TYR A 262 15.80 5.75 -11.24
CA TYR A 262 16.22 6.99 -10.60
C TYR A 262 15.08 7.65 -9.81
N LEU A 263 13.86 7.59 -10.33
CA LEU A 263 12.67 8.06 -9.62
C LEU A 263 12.40 7.21 -8.37
N ALA A 264 12.48 5.88 -8.48
CA ALA A 264 12.37 4.97 -7.34
C ALA A 264 13.43 5.29 -6.26
N TYR A 265 14.69 5.50 -6.66
CA TYR A 265 15.74 5.94 -5.74
C TYR A 265 15.44 7.32 -5.13
N GLY A 266 14.80 8.23 -5.87
CA GLY A 266 14.34 9.52 -5.36
C GLY A 266 13.39 9.40 -4.16
N PHE A 267 12.45 8.44 -4.20
CA PHE A 267 11.56 8.17 -3.06
C PHE A 267 12.31 7.60 -1.85
N GLU A 268 13.30 6.72 -2.07
CA GLU A 268 14.15 6.21 -0.99
C GLU A 268 14.97 7.32 -0.34
N VAL A 269 15.55 8.21 -1.15
CA VAL A 269 16.25 9.41 -0.65
C VAL A 269 15.30 10.30 0.12
N LEU A 270 14.06 10.49 -0.36
CA LEU A 270 13.06 11.30 0.33
C LEU A 270 12.63 10.70 1.68
N LEU A 271 12.55 9.36 1.77
CA LEU A 271 12.35 8.64 3.04
C LEU A 271 13.51 8.88 4.01
N VAL A 272 14.76 8.73 3.55
CA VAL A 272 15.93 8.98 4.42
C VAL A 272 15.97 10.44 4.86
N LEU A 273 15.71 11.37 3.94
CA LEU A 273 15.67 12.79 4.23
C LEU A 273 14.55 13.12 5.22
N SER A 274 13.36 12.51 5.10
CA SER A 274 12.26 12.77 6.02
C SER A 274 12.58 12.28 7.43
N VAL A 275 13.22 11.11 7.57
CA VAL A 275 13.69 10.60 8.87
C VAL A 275 14.79 11.48 9.47
N VAL A 276 15.80 11.87 8.67
CA VAL A 276 16.93 12.68 9.14
C VAL A 276 16.49 14.10 9.52
N THR A 277 15.69 14.76 8.69
CA THR A 277 15.19 16.12 8.96
C THR A 277 14.29 16.15 10.18
N TYR A 278 13.47 15.12 10.37
CA TYR A 278 12.68 14.96 11.58
C TYR A 278 13.56 14.78 12.82
N LYS A 279 14.59 13.92 12.78
CA LYS A 279 15.46 13.68 13.95
C LYS A 279 16.42 14.82 14.29
N ILE A 280 16.96 15.53 13.30
CA ILE A 280 18.00 16.55 13.52
C ILE A 280 17.40 17.95 13.61
N ALA A 281 16.58 18.33 12.64
CA ALA A 281 16.04 19.69 12.54
C ALA A 281 14.66 19.84 13.22
N GLY A 282 14.08 18.72 13.69
CA GLY A 282 12.72 18.69 14.23
C GLY A 282 11.69 19.22 13.25
N ILE A 283 11.95 19.04 11.95
CA ILE A 283 11.03 19.41 10.87
C ILE A 283 9.99 18.29 10.75
N PRO A 284 8.68 18.59 10.82
CA PRO A 284 7.66 17.56 10.72
C PRO A 284 7.69 16.83 9.37
N MET A 285 7.58 15.50 9.40
CA MET A 285 7.64 14.65 8.20
C MET A 285 6.54 14.98 7.18
N TYR A 286 5.35 15.44 7.63
CA TYR A 286 4.25 15.82 6.72
C TYR A 286 4.64 16.90 5.71
N ARG A 287 5.62 17.77 6.02
CA ARG A 287 6.07 18.81 5.07
C ARG A 287 6.73 18.22 3.83
N LEU A 288 7.37 17.07 3.95
CA LEU A 288 7.98 16.38 2.81
C LEU A 288 6.98 15.56 1.98
N VAL A 289 5.73 15.42 2.43
CA VAL A 289 4.66 14.76 1.65
C VAL A 289 4.30 15.60 0.42
N TYR A 290 4.38 16.93 0.47
CA TYR A 290 4.17 17.77 -0.72
C TYR A 290 5.22 17.50 -1.81
N ILE A 291 6.48 17.28 -1.40
CA ILE A 291 7.57 16.93 -2.31
C ILE A 291 7.34 15.51 -2.88
N GLU A 292 6.83 14.61 -2.05
CA GLU A 292 6.43 13.26 -2.46
C GLU A 292 5.38 13.29 -3.57
N HIS A 293 4.30 14.08 -3.41
CA HIS A 293 3.26 14.19 -4.41
C HIS A 293 3.79 14.72 -5.76
N VAL A 294 4.68 15.71 -5.74
CA VAL A 294 5.33 16.21 -6.97
C VAL A 294 6.14 15.10 -7.63
N LEU A 295 6.94 14.36 -6.85
CA LEU A 295 7.72 13.24 -7.36
C LEU A 295 6.84 12.11 -7.91
N LEU A 296 5.69 11.85 -7.27
CA LEU A 296 4.70 10.87 -7.70
C LEU A 296 4.07 11.25 -9.04
N LEU A 297 3.66 12.51 -9.22
CA LEU A 297 3.12 13.01 -10.48
C LEU A 297 4.15 12.91 -11.63
N VAL A 298 5.40 13.32 -11.37
CA VAL A 298 6.49 13.15 -12.35
C VAL A 298 6.68 11.66 -12.70
N SER A 299 6.62 10.79 -11.70
CA SER A 299 6.79 9.35 -11.88
C SER A 299 5.67 8.74 -12.71
N MET A 300 4.42 9.16 -12.50
CA MET A 300 3.27 8.74 -13.29
C MET A 300 3.42 9.13 -14.76
N ILE A 301 3.89 10.35 -15.05
CA ILE A 301 4.13 10.83 -16.42
C ILE A 301 5.15 9.94 -17.14
N TYR A 302 6.29 9.66 -16.51
CA TYR A 302 7.33 8.81 -17.12
C TYR A 302 6.88 7.36 -17.27
N ALA A 303 6.17 6.81 -16.27
CA ALA A 303 5.63 5.46 -16.35
C ALA A 303 4.63 5.30 -17.49
N ILE A 304 3.67 6.24 -17.64
CA ILE A 304 2.72 6.24 -18.76
C ILE A 304 3.45 6.35 -20.09
N LYS A 305 4.40 7.30 -20.21
CA LYS A 305 5.20 7.48 -21.43
C LYS A 305 5.86 6.18 -21.87
N TYR A 306 6.51 5.47 -20.96
CA TYR A 306 7.20 4.22 -21.29
C TYR A 306 6.26 3.05 -21.56
N LEU A 307 5.13 2.96 -20.85
CA LEU A 307 4.08 1.99 -21.16
C LEU A 307 3.50 2.18 -22.57
N ILE A 308 3.28 3.43 -23.00
CA ILE A 308 2.81 3.73 -24.36
C ILE A 308 3.86 3.34 -25.40
N GLN A 309 5.14 3.66 -25.16
CA GLN A 309 6.23 3.26 -26.06
C GLN A 309 6.33 1.73 -26.20
N GLU A 310 6.18 1.00 -25.10
CA GLU A 310 6.18 -0.47 -25.11
C GLU A 310 5.00 -1.04 -25.93
N LEU A 311 3.81 -0.46 -25.79
CA LEU A 311 2.63 -0.86 -26.55
C LEU A 311 2.81 -0.64 -28.05
N GLN A 312 3.44 0.46 -28.45
CA GLN A 312 3.71 0.76 -29.86
C GLN A 312 4.69 -0.24 -30.48
N LEU A 313 5.61 -0.82 -29.70
CA LEU A 313 6.66 -1.70 -30.20
C LEU A 313 6.23 -3.18 -30.27
N HIS A 314 5.57 -3.69 -29.23
CA HIS A 314 5.32 -5.13 -29.11
C HIS A 314 3.85 -5.53 -29.27
N GLN A 315 2.90 -4.58 -29.22
CA GLN A 315 1.44 -4.76 -29.37
C GLN A 315 0.82 -6.01 -28.71
N LYS A 316 1.38 -6.50 -27.59
CA LYS A 316 0.86 -7.70 -26.91
C LYS A 316 -0.45 -7.36 -26.21
N ALA A 317 -1.51 -8.14 -26.46
CA ALA A 317 -2.83 -7.96 -25.85
C ALA A 317 -2.76 -7.90 -24.31
N LEU A 318 -1.91 -8.73 -23.71
CA LEU A 318 -1.69 -8.77 -22.27
C LEU A 318 -1.02 -7.50 -21.72
N MET A 319 -0.04 -6.94 -22.44
CA MET A 319 0.56 -5.64 -22.10
C MET A 319 -0.45 -4.50 -22.23
N ARG A 320 -1.35 -4.55 -23.23
CA ARG A 320 -2.44 -3.58 -23.37
C ARG A 320 -3.36 -3.59 -22.16
N THR A 321 -3.72 -4.77 -21.66
CA THR A 321 -4.52 -4.93 -20.45
C THR A 321 -3.80 -4.39 -19.21
N LEU A 322 -2.51 -4.71 -19.05
CA LEU A 322 -1.71 -4.21 -17.94
C LEU A 322 -1.60 -2.68 -17.95
N THR A 323 -1.30 -2.07 -19.10
CA THR A 323 -1.23 -0.61 -19.24
C THR A 323 -2.54 0.07 -18.90
N LYS A 324 -3.69 -0.50 -19.29
CA LYS A 324 -5.01 0.01 -18.88
C LYS A 324 -5.20 -0.04 -17.37
N GLY A 325 -4.78 -1.13 -16.73
CA GLY A 325 -4.83 -1.27 -15.27
C GLY A 325 -3.99 -0.22 -14.54
N ILE A 326 -2.74 -0.02 -14.97
CA ILE A 326 -1.85 0.99 -14.40
C ILE A 326 -2.40 2.41 -14.65
N GLY A 327 -2.87 2.69 -15.86
CA GLY A 327 -3.47 3.99 -16.19
C GLY A 327 -4.70 4.30 -15.33
N LEU A 328 -5.58 3.31 -15.11
CA LEU A 328 -6.74 3.49 -14.25
C LEU A 328 -6.34 3.70 -12.78
N LEU A 329 -5.37 2.94 -12.26
CA LEU A 329 -4.81 3.16 -10.92
C LEU A 329 -4.29 4.60 -10.79
N PHE A 330 -3.56 5.09 -11.78
CA PHE A 330 -3.02 6.45 -11.78
C PHE A 330 -4.11 7.53 -11.80
N ILE A 331 -5.26 7.28 -12.41
CA ILE A 331 -6.42 8.19 -12.32
C ILE A 331 -6.91 8.27 -10.87
N PHE A 332 -7.11 7.13 -10.20
CA PHE A 332 -7.51 7.12 -8.79
C PHE A 332 -6.49 7.78 -7.86
N VAL A 333 -5.19 7.54 -8.10
CA VAL A 333 -4.11 8.19 -7.36
C VAL A 333 -4.13 9.71 -7.58
N PHE A 334 -4.32 10.16 -8.82
CA PHE A 334 -4.42 11.60 -9.12
C PHE A 334 -5.61 12.24 -8.39
N ILE A 335 -6.79 11.61 -8.44
CA ILE A 335 -7.98 12.10 -7.73
C ILE A 335 -7.72 12.13 -6.23
N ALA A 336 -7.10 11.10 -5.65
CA ALA A 336 -6.77 11.05 -4.23
C ALA A 336 -5.78 12.16 -3.81
N ILE A 337 -4.78 12.48 -4.64
CA ILE A 337 -3.89 13.62 -4.39
C ILE A 337 -4.66 14.94 -4.43
N VAL A 338 -5.53 15.13 -5.43
CA VAL A 338 -6.34 16.34 -5.55
C VAL A 338 -7.26 16.49 -4.34
N GLU A 339 -7.94 15.43 -3.94
CA GLU A 339 -8.81 15.40 -2.77
C GLU A 339 -8.03 15.74 -1.50
N PHE A 340 -6.85 15.13 -1.28
CA PHE A 340 -5.97 15.45 -0.16
C PHE A 340 -5.66 16.95 -0.02
N HIS A 341 -5.56 17.69 -1.12
CA HIS A 341 -5.30 19.15 -1.10
C HIS A 341 -6.58 20.00 -0.98
N ILE A 342 -7.76 19.45 -1.30
CA ILE A 342 -9.05 20.16 -1.22
C ILE A 342 -9.71 19.93 0.15
N ASP A 343 -9.83 18.66 0.56
CA ASP A 343 -10.50 18.23 1.77
C ASP A 343 -9.64 17.16 2.47
N HIS A 344 -9.36 17.37 3.75
CA HIS A 344 -8.47 16.48 4.52
C HIS A 344 -9.21 15.27 5.11
N ASP A 345 -10.49 15.05 4.75
CA ASP A 345 -11.23 13.87 5.18
C ASP A 345 -10.70 12.59 4.49
N SER A 346 -11.03 11.45 5.10
CA SER A 346 -10.61 10.09 4.76
C SER A 346 -11.04 9.56 3.39
N SER A 347 -11.86 10.26 2.61
CA SER A 347 -12.41 9.71 1.35
C SER A 347 -11.37 9.52 0.24
N TYR A 348 -10.25 10.24 0.26
CA TYR A 348 -9.13 9.98 -0.67
C TYR A 348 -8.58 8.56 -0.52
N ALA A 349 -8.56 8.02 0.71
CA ALA A 349 -8.07 6.68 1.00
C ALA A 349 -9.04 5.60 0.47
N VAL A 350 -10.34 5.88 0.47
CA VAL A 350 -11.36 5.02 -0.13
C VAL A 350 -11.21 4.99 -1.65
N LEU A 351 -11.04 6.14 -2.30
CA LEU A 351 -10.82 6.22 -3.76
C LEU A 351 -9.55 5.50 -4.18
N PHE A 352 -8.45 5.70 -3.45
CA PHE A 352 -7.21 4.95 -3.68
C PHE A 352 -7.43 3.43 -3.56
N SER A 353 -8.13 2.99 -2.50
CA SER A 353 -8.44 1.58 -2.27
C SER A 353 -9.24 0.96 -3.42
N LEU A 354 -10.23 1.70 -3.95
CA LEU A 354 -11.00 1.27 -5.11
C LEU A 354 -10.11 1.09 -6.35
N GLY A 355 -9.25 2.06 -6.65
CA GLY A 355 -8.30 1.97 -7.75
C GLY A 355 -7.34 0.77 -7.61
N MET A 356 -6.89 0.51 -6.40
CA MET A 356 -6.04 -0.63 -6.07
C MET A 356 -6.74 -1.98 -6.24
N ILE A 357 -8.01 -2.12 -5.82
CA ILE A 357 -8.78 -3.35 -6.02
C ILE A 357 -8.94 -3.65 -7.51
N VAL A 358 -9.28 -2.64 -8.31
CA VAL A 358 -9.39 -2.82 -9.78
C VAL A 358 -8.04 -3.20 -10.38
N PHE A 359 -6.95 -2.56 -9.94
CA PHE A 359 -5.61 -2.90 -10.39
C PHE A 359 -5.21 -4.35 -10.03
N ILE A 360 -5.52 -4.81 -8.82
CA ILE A 360 -5.29 -6.20 -8.39
C ILE A 360 -6.08 -7.16 -9.29
N ALA A 361 -7.35 -6.89 -9.57
CA ALA A 361 -8.15 -7.73 -10.46
C ALA A 361 -7.56 -7.81 -11.88
N VAL A 362 -7.11 -6.68 -12.43
CA VAL A 362 -6.48 -6.60 -13.75
C VAL A 362 -5.16 -7.38 -13.78
N THR A 363 -4.29 -7.20 -12.80
CA THR A 363 -3.01 -7.90 -12.72
C THR A 363 -3.19 -9.40 -12.50
N TRP A 364 -4.21 -9.81 -11.73
CA TRP A 364 -4.55 -11.23 -11.56
C TRP A 364 -5.00 -11.87 -12.87
N ARG A 365 -5.89 -11.21 -13.61
CA ARG A 365 -6.33 -11.65 -14.95
C ARG A 365 -5.14 -11.79 -15.89
N VAL A 366 -4.24 -10.81 -15.88
CA VAL A 366 -3.01 -10.81 -16.68
C VAL A 366 -2.11 -11.99 -16.26
N GLY A 367 -1.90 -12.21 -14.97
CA GLY A 367 -1.11 -13.31 -14.43
C GLY A 367 -1.65 -14.67 -14.85
N ILE A 368 -2.94 -14.92 -14.63
CA ILE A 368 -3.61 -16.18 -15.01
C ILE A 368 -3.51 -16.41 -16.53
N ALA A 369 -3.82 -15.41 -17.35
CA ALA A 369 -3.72 -15.54 -18.81
C ALA A 369 -2.29 -15.84 -19.25
N SER A 370 -1.28 -15.26 -18.60
CA SER A 370 0.12 -15.55 -18.90
C SER A 370 0.54 -16.98 -18.53
N LEU A 371 -0.02 -17.54 -17.45
CA LEU A 371 0.25 -18.92 -17.03
C LEU A 371 -0.37 -19.92 -17.99
N PHE A 372 -1.64 -19.75 -18.36
CA PHE A 372 -2.28 -20.61 -19.35
C PHE A 372 -1.56 -20.58 -20.68
N HIS A 373 -1.14 -19.40 -21.15
CA HIS A 373 -0.40 -19.30 -22.40
C HIS A 373 0.96 -20.03 -22.33
N ARG A 374 1.62 -20.01 -21.17
CA ARG A 374 2.86 -20.78 -20.95
C ARG A 374 2.62 -22.28 -20.93
N PHE A 375 1.60 -22.76 -20.22
CA PHE A 375 1.26 -24.19 -20.22
C PHE A 375 0.94 -24.70 -21.62
N GLU A 376 0.21 -23.91 -22.42
CA GLU A 376 -0.06 -24.23 -23.81
C GLU A 376 1.23 -24.29 -24.63
N MET A 377 2.15 -23.34 -24.44
CA MET A 377 3.44 -23.37 -25.14
C MET A 377 4.29 -24.57 -24.72
N ASP A 378 4.37 -24.88 -23.43
CA ASP A 378 5.14 -26.03 -22.91
C ASP A 378 4.55 -27.35 -23.44
N TYR A 379 3.22 -27.46 -23.50
CA TYR A 379 2.53 -28.60 -24.10
C TYR A 379 2.86 -28.74 -25.59
N ARG A 380 2.75 -27.65 -26.37
CA ARG A 380 3.07 -27.65 -27.80
C ARG A 380 4.53 -27.98 -28.08
N VAL A 381 5.47 -27.51 -27.25
CA VAL A 381 6.89 -27.87 -27.39
C VAL A 381 7.11 -29.35 -27.09
N ALA A 382 6.45 -29.90 -26.07
CA ALA A 382 6.53 -31.32 -25.75
C ALA A 382 5.92 -32.20 -26.86
N GLU A 383 4.80 -31.78 -27.43
CA GLU A 383 4.15 -32.45 -28.56
C GLU A 383 5.00 -32.37 -29.83
N HIS A 384 5.53 -31.19 -30.18
CA HIS A 384 6.45 -31.04 -31.30
C HIS A 384 7.70 -31.89 -31.16
N LYS A 385 8.31 -31.94 -29.96
CA LYS A 385 9.45 -32.82 -29.71
C LYS A 385 9.08 -34.29 -29.92
N LYS A 386 7.89 -34.69 -29.50
CA LYS A 386 7.39 -36.06 -29.72
C LYS A 386 7.20 -36.36 -31.20
N THR A 387 6.69 -35.42 -32.01
CA THR A 387 6.57 -35.61 -33.47
C THR A 387 7.92 -35.56 -34.20
N ASP A 388 8.88 -34.79 -33.69
CA ASP A 388 10.24 -34.69 -34.24
C ASP A 388 11.08 -35.95 -33.93
N GLU A 389 10.69 -36.73 -32.92
CA GLU A 389 11.32 -38.00 -32.56
C GLU A 389 10.53 -39.22 -33.06
N PHE A 390 9.20 -39.17 -33.09
CA PHE A 390 8.33 -40.31 -33.39
C PHE A 390 7.33 -40.03 -34.53
N ASP A 391 7.12 -41.02 -35.39
CA ASP A 391 6.09 -41.01 -36.41
C ASP A 391 4.70 -41.11 -35.76
N PRO A 392 3.78 -40.17 -36.03
CA PRO A 392 2.50 -40.09 -35.34
C PRO A 392 1.50 -41.19 -35.72
N LEU A 393 1.69 -41.90 -36.84
CA LEU A 393 0.78 -42.95 -37.30
C LEU A 393 1.16 -44.32 -36.72
N SER A 394 2.46 -44.62 -36.68
CA SER A 394 3.00 -45.90 -36.21
C SER A 394 3.44 -45.88 -34.75
N GLY A 395 3.73 -44.69 -34.19
CA GLY A 395 4.32 -44.52 -32.86
C GLY A 395 5.78 -44.94 -32.75
N MET A 396 6.42 -45.33 -33.86
CA MET A 396 7.84 -45.68 -33.93
C MET A 396 8.71 -44.43 -34.10
N GLU A 397 10.01 -44.52 -33.85
CA GLU A 397 10.93 -43.41 -34.15
C GLU A 397 10.87 -43.03 -35.63
N ASN A 398 10.86 -41.73 -35.93
CA ASN A 398 10.76 -41.27 -37.31
C ASN A 398 12.11 -41.40 -38.04
N VAL A 399 12.08 -41.26 -39.37
CA VAL A 399 13.26 -41.43 -40.22
C VAL A 399 14.39 -40.46 -39.84
N GLU A 400 14.07 -39.22 -39.48
CA GLU A 400 15.09 -38.23 -39.10
C GLU A 400 15.77 -38.57 -37.75
N ALA A 401 15.01 -39.09 -36.78
CA ALA A 401 15.54 -39.57 -35.51
C ALA A 401 16.49 -40.76 -35.73
N PHE A 402 16.10 -41.69 -36.60
CA PHE A 402 16.95 -42.80 -37.01
C PHE A 402 18.23 -42.34 -37.72
N GLU A 403 18.15 -41.34 -38.61
CA GLU A 403 19.34 -40.80 -39.28
C GLU A 403 20.29 -40.08 -38.31
N ARG A 404 19.76 -39.36 -37.31
CA ARG A 404 20.58 -38.75 -36.24
C ARG A 404 21.30 -39.83 -35.43
N PHE A 405 20.61 -40.91 -35.05
CA PHE A 405 21.22 -42.04 -34.38
C PHE A 405 22.35 -42.66 -35.22
N ARG A 406 22.09 -42.92 -36.51
CA ARG A 406 23.09 -43.47 -37.44
C ARG A 406 24.35 -42.58 -37.56
N ASN A 407 24.19 -41.26 -37.52
CA ASN A 407 25.27 -40.31 -37.74
C ASN A 407 26.03 -39.92 -36.45
N THR A 408 25.72 -40.52 -35.30
CA THR A 408 26.42 -40.25 -34.04
C THR A 408 27.67 -41.14 -33.93
N ASP A 409 28.82 -40.60 -33.50
CA ASP A 409 30.13 -41.29 -33.40
C ASP A 409 30.12 -42.55 -32.48
N ASP A 410 29.05 -42.76 -31.70
CA ASP A 410 28.83 -43.94 -30.86
C ASP A 410 28.32 -45.17 -31.65
N ALA A 411 28.04 -45.04 -32.95
CA ALA A 411 27.74 -46.15 -33.84
C ALA A 411 29.05 -46.92 -34.16
N SER A 412 29.54 -47.68 -33.18
CA SER A 412 30.70 -48.58 -33.33
C SER A 412 30.55 -49.51 -34.53
N ASP A 413 31.67 -49.84 -35.18
CA ASP A 413 31.85 -50.52 -36.48
C ASP A 413 31.13 -51.88 -36.75
N GLU A 414 30.13 -52.29 -35.97
CA GLU A 414 29.35 -53.54 -36.16
C GLU A 414 27.82 -53.35 -36.05
N LEU A 415 27.24 -52.34 -36.72
CA LEU A 415 25.77 -52.20 -36.82
C LEU A 415 25.26 -52.68 -38.18
N THR A 416 24.29 -53.61 -38.17
CA THR A 416 23.55 -54.05 -39.37
C THR A 416 22.13 -53.48 -39.34
N TYR A 417 21.77 -52.70 -40.35
CA TYR A 417 20.43 -52.14 -40.50
C TYR A 417 19.57 -53.04 -41.39
N VAL A 418 18.35 -53.36 -40.95
CA VAL A 418 17.39 -54.17 -41.70
C VAL A 418 16.16 -53.31 -42.02
N ARG A 419 15.80 -53.22 -43.31
CA ARG A 419 14.62 -52.50 -43.79
C ARG A 419 13.55 -53.51 -44.21
N PHE A 420 12.41 -53.47 -43.53
CA PHE A 420 11.23 -54.21 -43.95
C PHE A 420 10.35 -53.31 -44.82
N VAL A 421 9.83 -53.86 -45.92
CA VAL A 421 8.86 -53.20 -46.79
C VAL A 421 7.61 -54.06 -46.79
N ILE A 422 6.46 -53.46 -46.44
CA ILE A 422 5.17 -54.13 -46.48
C ILE A 422 4.54 -53.79 -47.83
N GLU A 423 4.43 -54.79 -48.70
CA GLU A 423 3.65 -54.70 -49.93
C GLU A 423 2.23 -55.17 -49.62
N ASN A 424 1.24 -54.33 -49.92
CA ASN A 424 -0.17 -54.65 -49.72
C ASN A 424 -0.77 -55.03 -51.08
N ASP A 425 -0.88 -56.32 -51.36
CA ASP A 425 -1.66 -56.85 -52.49
C ASP A 425 -3.15 -56.74 -52.17
N MET A 426 -3.69 -55.52 -52.22
CA MET A 426 -5.13 -55.29 -52.15
C MET A 426 -5.66 -55.04 -53.55
N ASP A 427 -5.88 -56.12 -54.29
CA ASP A 427 -6.83 -56.14 -55.41
C ASP A 427 -8.24 -55.89 -54.83
N TYR A 428 -8.70 -54.64 -54.87
CA TYR A 428 -10.10 -54.34 -54.62
C TYR A 428 -10.91 -54.64 -55.90
N PRO A 429 -11.94 -55.51 -55.85
CA PRO A 429 -12.89 -55.70 -56.96
C PRO A 429 -13.78 -54.48 -57.20
#